data_AF-A0A3P1SGC2-F1
#
_entry.id   AF-A0A3P1SGC2-F1
#
_cell.length_a   1.000
_cell.length_b   1.000
_cell.length_c   1.000
_cell.angle_alpha   90.00
_cell.angle_beta   90.00
_cell.angle_gamma   90.00
#
_symmetry.space_group_name_H-M   'P 1'
#
loop_
_entity.id
_entity.type
_entity.pdbx_description
1 polymer ?
#
loop_
_entity_poly.entity_id
_entity_poly.type
_entity_poly.pdbx_seq_one_letter_code
_entity_poly.pdbx_strand_id
1 'polypeptide(L)'
;MRFSEGICSEGGIVVKRSYWLVLVLLAATGCANPASSDSPSSLAKYSPSEQNVSEPDVNVDDALLSVRRYSQHTSTSYEEQYRLLTSYWQELGACLNEAGWIGHEVRKANSPHVVFISPDVTGQEKEYVDAFVRCQEQTDGFPQEPIASRDIAENVYISQVDFRECALREGYSLAEPPSRESYVDAFLSGRINWDPQGELLETQQVTPSMFESFHEICPYWY
;
A
#
# COMPACT_ATOMS: atom_id res chain seq x y z
N MET A 1 16.15 6.19 -64.19
CA MET A 1 15.90 5.09 -63.22
C MET A 1 17.00 5.14 -62.19
N ARG A 2 16.71 5.59 -60.96
CA ARG A 2 17.64 5.62 -59.82
C ARG A 2 17.00 4.76 -58.73
N PHE A 3 17.70 3.73 -58.28
CA PHE A 3 17.34 2.94 -57.11
C PHE A 3 17.86 3.66 -55.86
N SER A 4 17.00 3.83 -54.87
CA SER A 4 17.36 4.29 -53.53
C SER A 4 17.28 3.07 -52.61
N GLU A 5 18.41 2.73 -51.98
CA GLU A 5 18.49 1.71 -50.94
C GLU A 5 17.95 2.29 -49.63
N GLY A 6 16.94 1.65 -49.06
CA GLY A 6 16.38 1.97 -47.75
C GLY A 6 16.89 0.97 -46.72
N ILE A 7 17.55 1.49 -45.68
CA ILE A 7 18.09 0.74 -44.54
C ILE A 7 16.93 0.35 -43.62
N CYS A 8 16.75 -0.95 -43.35
CA CYS A 8 15.87 -1.45 -42.30
C CYS A 8 16.55 -1.29 -40.94
N SER A 9 15.95 -0.50 -40.05
CA SER A 9 16.31 -0.45 -38.62
C SER A 9 15.42 -1.44 -37.87
N GLU A 10 16.04 -2.43 -37.23
CA GLU A 10 15.38 -3.37 -36.32
C GLU A 10 15.01 -2.64 -35.03
N GLY A 11 13.73 -2.30 -34.87
CA GLY A 11 13.17 -1.81 -33.62
C GLY A 11 12.94 -2.96 -32.65
N GLY A 12 13.88 -3.18 -31.74
CA GLY A 12 13.71 -4.08 -30.60
C GLY A 12 12.59 -3.58 -29.68
N ILE A 13 11.52 -4.36 -29.55
CA ILE A 13 10.47 -4.11 -28.56
C ILE A 13 11.03 -4.54 -27.20
N VAL A 14 11.39 -3.56 -26.37
CA VAL A 14 11.67 -3.80 -24.95
C VAL A 14 10.33 -3.91 -24.24
N VAL A 15 9.91 -5.14 -23.94
CA VAL A 15 8.79 -5.40 -23.03
C VAL A 15 9.26 -5.04 -21.62
N LYS A 16 9.01 -3.79 -21.19
CA LYS A 16 9.26 -3.35 -19.81
C LYS A 16 8.23 -3.99 -18.89
N ARG A 17 8.70 -4.78 -17.92
CA ARG A 17 7.89 -5.35 -16.83
C ARG A 17 7.31 -4.21 -15.99
N SER A 18 5.98 -4.06 -16.03
CA SER A 18 5.24 -3.27 -15.06
C SER A 18 5.16 -4.06 -13.75
N TYR A 19 5.84 -3.59 -12.70
CA TYR A 19 5.68 -4.14 -11.36
C TYR A 19 4.39 -3.58 -10.77
N TRP A 20 3.36 -4.42 -10.74
CA TRP A 20 2.17 -4.22 -9.92
C TRP A 20 2.47 -4.84 -8.56
N LEU A 21 2.56 -4.04 -7.52
CA LEU A 21 2.83 -4.52 -6.16
C LEU A 21 1.58 -4.29 -5.30
N VAL A 22 0.91 -5.39 -4.98
CA VAL A 22 -0.12 -5.48 -3.94
C VAL A 22 0.60 -5.93 -2.67
N LEU A 23 0.66 -5.06 -1.66
CA LEU A 23 1.35 -5.32 -0.40
C LEU A 23 0.36 -5.89 0.63
N VAL A 24 0.59 -7.16 1.00
CA VAL A 24 -0.07 -7.83 2.14
C VAL A 24 0.85 -7.68 3.36
N LEU A 25 0.37 -7.01 4.41
CA LEU A 25 1.06 -6.84 5.68
C LEU A 25 0.92 -8.13 6.52
N LEU A 26 1.93 -9.00 6.50
CA LEU A 26 2.04 -10.11 7.45
C LEU A 26 2.74 -9.63 8.74
N ALA A 27 1.98 -9.56 9.83
CA ALA A 27 2.52 -9.29 11.16
C ALA A 27 3.28 -10.53 11.69
N ALA A 28 4.61 -10.46 11.75
CA ALA A 28 5.41 -11.50 12.37
C ALA A 28 5.41 -11.34 13.91
N THR A 29 4.84 -12.31 14.62
CA THR A 29 4.96 -12.44 16.08
C THR A 29 6.40 -12.82 16.45
N GLY A 30 7.12 -11.92 17.13
CA GLY A 30 8.47 -12.16 17.62
C GLY A 30 8.49 -13.05 18.88
N CYS A 31 9.18 -14.19 18.79
CA CYS A 31 9.56 -14.98 19.96
C CYS A 31 10.87 -14.43 20.54
N ALA A 32 10.82 -14.01 21.81
CA ALA A 32 11.99 -13.66 22.61
C ALA A 32 12.78 -14.92 22.99
N ASN A 33 14.12 -14.83 22.99
CA ASN A 33 14.98 -15.79 23.68
C ASN A 33 15.94 -15.05 24.64
N PRO A 34 16.27 -15.65 25.79
CA PRO A 34 16.96 -14.98 26.88
C PRO A 34 18.48 -14.99 26.73
N ALA A 35 19.09 -14.06 27.45
CA ALA A 35 20.51 -13.80 27.54
C ALA A 35 21.35 -14.97 28.10
N SER A 36 22.57 -15.10 27.61
CA SER A 36 23.67 -15.73 28.35
C SER A 36 24.93 -14.85 28.27
N SER A 37 25.42 -14.44 29.43
CA SER A 37 26.73 -13.86 29.65
C SER A 37 27.82 -14.94 29.61
N ASP A 38 28.98 -14.65 29.00
CA ASP A 38 30.24 -14.54 29.76
C ASP A 38 31.50 -14.43 28.87
N SER A 39 32.33 -13.49 29.33
CA SER A 39 33.80 -13.46 29.31
C SER A 39 34.61 -12.81 28.18
N PRO A 40 35.73 -12.13 28.55
CA PRO A 40 36.41 -11.14 27.73
C PRO A 40 37.74 -11.67 27.18
N SER A 41 38.19 -11.18 26.02
CA SER A 41 39.61 -10.92 25.72
C SER A 41 39.82 -10.47 24.27
N SER A 42 40.32 -9.24 24.12
CA SER A 42 41.51 -8.87 23.35
C SER A 42 41.32 -7.49 22.73
N LEU A 43 42.08 -6.53 23.25
CA LEU A 43 42.28 -5.22 22.65
C LEU A 43 43.17 -5.40 21.40
N ALA A 44 42.54 -5.71 20.27
CA ALA A 44 43.14 -5.53 18.96
C ALA A 44 43.05 -4.05 18.58
N LYS A 45 44.20 -3.48 18.20
CA LYS A 45 44.35 -2.09 17.77
C LYS A 45 43.47 -1.85 16.53
N TYR A 46 42.51 -0.95 16.68
CA TYR A 46 41.67 -0.46 15.59
C TYR A 46 42.51 0.43 14.67
N SER A 47 42.73 -0.03 13.44
CA SER A 47 43.27 0.76 12.35
C SER A 47 42.06 1.30 11.57
N PRO A 48 41.83 2.63 11.49
CA PRO A 48 40.74 3.16 10.70
C PRO A 48 41.10 2.98 9.22
N SER A 49 40.65 1.86 8.65
CA SER A 49 40.55 1.73 7.21
C SER A 49 39.36 2.59 6.82
N GLU A 50 39.55 3.50 5.87
CA GLU A 50 38.49 4.31 5.26
C GLU A 50 37.37 3.37 4.82
N GLN A 51 36.35 3.25 5.68
CA GLN A 51 35.10 2.61 5.32
C GLN A 51 34.50 3.55 4.29
N ASN A 52 34.59 3.14 3.04
CA ASN A 52 33.78 3.66 1.96
C ASN A 52 32.33 3.32 2.36
N VAL A 53 31.73 4.21 3.16
CA VAL A 53 30.34 4.12 3.59
C VAL A 53 29.55 4.28 2.30
N SER A 54 29.20 3.15 1.70
CA SER A 54 28.22 3.11 0.63
C SER A 54 26.97 3.72 1.25
N GLU A 55 26.50 4.84 0.68
CA GLU A 55 25.26 5.46 1.13
C GLU A 55 24.18 4.37 1.15
N PRO A 56 23.38 4.29 2.23
CA PRO A 56 22.33 3.29 2.33
C PRO A 56 21.39 3.46 1.14
N ASP A 57 21.11 2.36 0.45
CA ASP A 57 20.12 2.28 -0.61
C ASP A 57 18.78 2.77 -0.04
N VAL A 58 18.34 3.95 -0.47
CA VAL A 58 17.11 4.57 0.06
C VAL A 58 15.95 3.86 -0.60
N ASN A 59 15.31 2.95 0.13
CA ASN A 59 14.02 2.42 -0.29
C ASN A 59 13.00 3.57 -0.28
N VAL A 60 12.65 4.04 -1.48
CA VAL A 60 11.70 5.15 -1.68
C VAL A 60 10.39 4.87 -0.95
N ASP A 61 9.89 3.64 -0.99
CA ASP A 61 8.61 3.29 -0.37
C ASP A 61 8.66 3.47 1.15
N ASP A 62 9.73 2.99 1.80
CA ASP A 62 9.93 3.15 3.25
C ASP A 62 10.11 4.63 3.61
N ALA A 63 10.85 5.38 2.79
CA ALA A 63 11.06 6.81 2.99
C ALA A 63 9.73 7.57 2.91
N LEU A 64 8.90 7.31 1.89
CA LEU A 64 7.59 7.93 1.70
C LEU A 64 6.60 7.58 2.82
N LEU A 65 6.64 6.34 3.34
CA LEU A 65 5.84 5.94 4.48
C LEU A 65 6.26 6.68 5.76
N SER A 66 7.56 6.86 5.97
CA SER A 66 8.10 7.50 7.18
C SER A 66 7.75 8.99 7.30
N VAL A 67 7.54 9.68 6.18
CA VAL A 67 7.21 11.11 6.15
C VAL A 67 5.72 11.41 6.13
N ARG A 68 4.86 10.37 6.08
CA ARG A 68 3.41 10.53 5.95
C ARG A 68 2.83 11.42 7.07
N ARG A 69 2.33 12.59 6.68
CA ARG A 69 1.60 13.50 7.56
C ARG A 69 0.11 13.23 7.44
N TYR A 70 -0.55 12.93 8.55
CA TYR A 70 -2.01 12.77 8.59
C TYR A 70 -2.73 14.13 8.62
N SER A 71 -3.89 14.18 7.98
CA SER A 71 -4.83 15.29 8.08
C SER A 71 -5.28 15.46 9.52
N GLN A 72 -5.67 16.67 9.91
CA GLN A 72 -6.37 16.89 11.18
C GLN A 72 -7.87 16.54 11.08
N HIS A 73 -8.36 16.34 9.86
CA HIS A 73 -9.74 15.99 9.59
C HIS A 73 -9.92 14.47 9.63
N THR A 74 -10.76 14.02 10.55
CA THR A 74 -11.23 12.63 10.61
C THR A 74 -12.48 12.48 9.76
N SER A 75 -12.48 11.48 8.87
CA SER A 75 -13.62 11.19 8.00
C SER A 75 -14.83 10.77 8.81
N THR A 76 -16.05 11.00 8.32
CA THR A 76 -17.29 10.55 8.99
C THR A 76 -17.71 9.13 8.57
N SER A 77 -17.22 8.65 7.42
CA SER A 77 -17.42 7.31 6.89
C SER A 77 -16.21 6.85 6.09
N TYR A 78 -16.14 5.55 5.77
CA TYR A 78 -15.13 5.02 4.85
C TYR A 78 -15.31 5.55 3.42
N GLU A 79 -16.55 5.72 2.96
CA GLU A 79 -16.84 6.36 1.65
C GLU A 79 -16.25 7.78 1.57
N GLU A 80 -16.44 8.60 2.62
CA GLU A 80 -15.84 9.92 2.69
C GLU A 80 -14.31 9.84 2.72
N GLN A 81 -13.75 8.90 3.49
CA GLN A 81 -12.31 8.70 3.55
C GLN A 81 -11.74 8.37 2.15
N TYR A 82 -12.37 7.47 1.39
CA TYR A 82 -11.90 7.09 0.06
C TYR A 82 -11.94 8.26 -0.93
N ARG A 83 -12.97 9.11 -0.82
CA ARG A 83 -13.05 10.36 -1.58
C ARG A 83 -11.91 11.31 -1.21
N LEU A 84 -11.66 11.50 0.08
CA LEU A 84 -10.57 12.34 0.55
C LEU A 84 -9.20 11.78 0.16
N LEU A 85 -9.02 10.46 0.17
CA LEU A 85 -7.78 9.80 -0.24
C LEU A 85 -7.50 10.05 -1.73
N THR A 86 -8.55 9.99 -2.54
CA THR A 86 -8.47 10.31 -3.97
C THR A 86 -8.05 11.76 -4.17
N SER A 87 -8.70 12.70 -3.49
CA SER A 87 -8.34 14.13 -3.54
C SER A 87 -6.89 14.36 -3.13
N TYR A 88 -6.46 13.78 -2.01
CA TYR A 88 -5.09 13.87 -1.52
C TYR A 88 -4.06 13.45 -2.57
N TRP A 89 -4.25 12.27 -3.20
CA TRP A 89 -3.32 11.78 -4.22
C TRP A 89 -3.36 12.60 -5.51
N GLN A 90 -4.52 13.14 -5.88
CA GLN A 90 -4.65 14.03 -7.04
C GLN A 90 -3.92 15.36 -6.82
N GLU A 91 -4.06 15.97 -5.65
CA GLU A 91 -3.38 17.22 -5.29
C GLU A 91 -1.86 17.01 -5.21
N LEU A 92 -1.43 15.92 -4.57
CA LEU A 92 -0.01 15.57 -4.49
C LEU A 92 0.60 15.34 -5.87
N GLY A 93 -0.08 14.56 -6.73
CA GLY A 93 0.34 14.30 -8.10
C GLY A 93 0.40 15.58 -8.95
N ALA A 94 -0.54 16.51 -8.75
CA ALA A 94 -0.52 17.81 -9.42
C ALA A 94 0.72 18.63 -9.01
N CYS A 95 1.02 18.72 -7.71
CA CYS A 95 2.22 19.41 -7.23
C CYS A 95 3.52 18.78 -7.76
N LEU A 96 3.60 17.45 -7.76
CA LEU A 96 4.76 16.73 -8.30
C LEU A 96 4.94 16.97 -9.81
N ASN A 97 3.83 16.99 -10.56
CA ASN A 97 3.85 17.32 -11.98
C ASN A 97 4.34 18.77 -12.21
N GLU A 98 3.89 19.74 -11.41
CA GLU A 98 4.39 21.12 -11.46
C GLU A 98 5.88 21.24 -11.12
N ALA A 99 6.38 20.36 -10.23
CA ALA A 99 7.80 20.24 -9.90
C ALA A 99 8.63 19.50 -10.98
N GLY A 100 8.01 19.09 -12.08
CA GLY A 100 8.68 18.45 -13.22
C GLY A 100 8.67 16.91 -13.20
N TRP A 101 8.08 16.29 -12.18
CA TRP A 101 7.94 14.84 -12.10
C TRP A 101 6.67 14.41 -12.82
N ILE A 102 6.72 14.36 -14.16
CA ILE A 102 5.54 14.06 -14.98
C ILE A 102 5.25 12.56 -15.00
N GLY A 103 3.97 12.20 -14.92
CA GLY A 103 3.50 10.83 -15.11
C GLY A 103 2.70 10.24 -13.96
N HIS A 104 2.30 11.08 -13.00
CA HIS A 104 1.46 10.64 -11.89
C HIS A 104 0.02 10.37 -12.31
N GLU A 105 -0.54 9.26 -11.84
CA GLU A 105 -1.93 8.87 -12.10
C GLU A 105 -2.58 8.32 -10.83
N VAL A 106 -3.86 8.64 -10.62
CA VAL A 106 -4.69 8.02 -9.58
C VAL A 106 -5.63 7.02 -10.24
N ARG A 107 -5.51 5.74 -9.89
CA ARG A 107 -6.43 4.67 -10.30
C ARG A 107 -7.29 4.21 -9.13
N LYS A 108 -8.39 3.53 -9.46
CA LYS A 108 -9.38 3.03 -8.47
C LYS A 108 -9.83 4.15 -7.52
N ALA A 109 -10.12 5.31 -8.10
CA ALA A 109 -10.60 6.49 -7.36
C ALA A 109 -11.85 6.14 -6.52
N ASN A 110 -11.93 6.73 -5.34
CA ASN A 110 -13.01 6.56 -4.36
C ASN A 110 -13.21 5.09 -3.93
N SER A 111 -12.11 4.34 -3.73
CA SER A 111 -12.14 2.96 -3.25
C SER A 111 -11.17 2.73 -2.08
N PRO A 112 -11.27 1.63 -1.32
CA PRO A 112 -10.24 1.26 -0.33
C PRO A 112 -8.85 1.02 -0.92
N HIS A 113 -8.75 0.84 -2.25
CA HIS A 113 -7.51 0.56 -2.95
C HIS A 113 -7.15 1.68 -3.94
N VAL A 114 -7.32 2.94 -3.56
CA VAL A 114 -6.79 4.05 -4.38
C VAL A 114 -5.31 3.78 -4.66
N VAL A 115 -4.95 3.69 -5.94
CA VAL A 115 -3.58 3.45 -6.39
C VAL A 115 -3.00 4.74 -6.91
N PHE A 116 -1.90 5.19 -6.31
CA PHE A 116 -1.08 6.28 -6.83
C PHE A 116 0.09 5.71 -7.63
N ILE A 117 0.10 5.98 -8.93
CA ILE A 117 1.16 5.55 -9.84
C ILE A 117 2.16 6.70 -9.96
N SER A 118 3.44 6.42 -9.72
CA SER A 118 4.55 7.34 -9.93
C SER A 118 5.33 7.02 -11.21
N PRO A 119 6.05 7.99 -11.79
CA PRO A 119 6.99 7.72 -12.88
C PRO A 119 8.17 6.86 -12.41
N ASP A 120 8.96 6.37 -13.38
CA ASP A 120 10.25 5.73 -13.09
C ASP A 120 11.24 6.80 -12.57
N VAL A 121 11.63 6.66 -11.31
CA VAL A 121 12.53 7.59 -10.60
C VAL A 121 13.93 7.00 -10.39
N THR A 122 14.25 5.91 -11.09
CA THR A 122 15.54 5.21 -10.94
C THR A 122 16.71 6.17 -11.11
N GLY A 123 17.58 6.25 -10.10
CA GLY A 123 18.74 7.13 -10.04
C GLY A 123 18.45 8.60 -9.67
N GLN A 124 17.21 8.91 -9.27
CA GLN A 124 16.79 10.23 -8.79
C GLN A 124 15.87 10.11 -7.55
N GLU A 125 16.01 9.02 -6.80
CA GLU A 125 15.15 8.64 -5.68
C GLU A 125 15.13 9.72 -4.59
N LYS A 126 16.31 10.26 -4.28
CA LYS A 126 16.46 11.29 -3.25
C LYS A 126 15.75 12.59 -3.64
N GLU A 127 15.97 13.06 -4.86
CA GLU A 127 15.36 14.28 -5.39
C GLU A 127 13.83 14.13 -5.47
N TYR A 128 13.35 12.94 -5.82
CA TYR A 128 11.93 12.63 -5.85
C TYR A 128 11.32 12.65 -4.45
N VAL A 129 11.95 11.99 -3.47
CA VAL A 129 11.50 12.00 -2.06
C VAL A 129 11.48 13.43 -1.51
N ASP A 130 12.51 14.23 -1.78
CA ASP A 130 12.56 15.63 -1.35
C ASP A 130 11.42 16.46 -1.98
N ALA A 131 11.08 16.21 -3.25
CA ALA A 131 9.94 16.85 -3.91
C ALA A 131 8.60 16.38 -3.34
N PHE A 132 8.46 15.09 -3.06
CA PHE A 132 7.28 14.51 -2.46
C PHE A 132 7.00 15.11 -1.09
N VAL A 133 8.01 15.22 -0.22
CA VAL A 133 7.87 15.84 1.11
C VAL A 133 7.39 17.29 0.98
N ARG A 134 8.02 18.08 0.11
CA ARG A 134 7.59 19.48 -0.13
C ARG A 134 6.16 19.59 -0.66
N CYS A 135 5.74 18.67 -1.51
CA CYS A 135 4.38 18.65 -2.04
C CYS A 135 3.37 18.20 -0.97
N GLN A 136 3.72 17.21 -0.16
CA GLN A 136 2.88 16.77 0.95
C GLN A 136 2.65 17.87 1.99
N GLU A 137 3.66 18.70 2.27
CA GLU A 137 3.53 19.89 3.15
C GLU A 137 2.49 20.91 2.67
N GLN A 138 2.15 20.89 1.37
CA GLN A 138 1.16 21.77 0.75
C GLN A 138 -0.24 21.13 0.66
N THR A 139 -0.37 19.85 0.97
CA THR A 139 -1.67 19.16 1.03
C THR A 139 -2.30 19.28 2.43
N ASP A 140 -3.60 18.99 2.53
CA ASP A 140 -4.30 18.90 3.82
C ASP A 140 -3.86 17.69 4.69
N GLY A 141 -2.93 16.87 4.19
CA GLY A 141 -2.43 15.67 4.82
C GLY A 141 -3.23 14.42 4.45
N PHE A 142 -2.66 13.27 4.76
CA PHE A 142 -3.23 11.95 4.49
C PHE A 142 -4.52 11.76 5.31
N PRO A 143 -5.69 11.54 4.67
CA PRO A 143 -6.97 11.42 5.35
C PRO A 143 -6.99 10.33 6.42
N GLN A 144 -7.56 10.65 7.58
CA GLN A 144 -7.74 9.67 8.65
C GLN A 144 -9.00 8.83 8.45
N GLU A 145 -8.92 7.57 8.86
CA GLU A 145 -10.06 6.65 8.99
C GLU A 145 -11.13 7.22 9.91
N PRO A 146 -12.40 6.88 9.69
CA PRO A 146 -13.46 7.36 10.57
C PRO A 146 -13.31 6.82 11.99
N ILE A 147 -13.74 7.62 12.98
CA ILE A 147 -13.70 7.20 14.39
C ILE A 147 -14.60 5.98 14.55
N ALA A 148 -14.05 4.90 15.12
CA ALA A 148 -14.81 3.69 15.39
C ALA A 148 -16.11 4.00 16.15
N SER A 149 -17.23 3.59 15.56
CA SER A 149 -18.56 3.75 16.13
C SER A 149 -19.38 2.48 15.86
N ARG A 150 -20.48 2.32 16.60
CA ARG A 150 -21.37 1.16 16.40
C ARG A 150 -21.92 1.14 14.97
N ASP A 151 -22.38 2.28 14.45
CA ASP A 151 -22.94 2.38 13.12
C ASP A 151 -21.92 1.98 12.04
N ILE A 152 -20.65 2.41 12.19
CA ILE A 152 -19.56 1.98 11.30
C ILE A 152 -19.35 0.47 11.43
N ALA A 153 -19.21 -0.05 12.65
CA ALA A 153 -19.00 -1.48 12.87
C ALA A 153 -20.11 -2.35 12.28
N GLU A 154 -21.36 -1.91 12.38
CA GLU A 154 -22.52 -2.59 11.80
C GLU A 154 -22.47 -2.58 10.27
N ASN A 155 -22.12 -1.44 9.66
CA ASN A 155 -21.98 -1.34 8.20
C ASN A 155 -20.82 -2.21 7.69
N VAL A 156 -19.67 -2.19 8.35
CA VAL A 156 -18.53 -3.06 7.99
C VAL A 156 -18.93 -4.53 8.10
N TYR A 157 -19.63 -4.94 9.15
CA TYR A 157 -20.11 -6.33 9.29
C TYR A 157 -21.01 -6.75 8.12
N ILE A 158 -21.95 -5.88 7.72
CA ILE A 158 -22.85 -6.14 6.59
C ILE A 158 -22.03 -6.33 5.31
N SER A 159 -21.11 -5.41 5.01
CA SER A 159 -20.24 -5.51 3.84
C SER A 159 -19.38 -6.77 3.82
N GLN A 160 -18.84 -7.20 4.98
CA GLN A 160 -18.07 -8.44 5.07
C GLN A 160 -18.93 -9.69 4.86
N VAL A 161 -20.15 -9.71 5.38
CA VAL A 161 -21.11 -10.80 5.12
C VAL A 161 -21.46 -10.86 3.64
N ASP A 162 -21.78 -9.73 3.01
CA ASP A 162 -22.11 -9.68 1.58
C ASP A 162 -20.92 -10.12 0.71
N PHE A 163 -19.70 -9.72 1.07
CA PHE A 163 -18.47 -10.19 0.44
C PHE A 163 -18.34 -11.71 0.53
N ARG A 164 -18.50 -12.28 1.74
CA ARG A 164 -18.43 -13.72 1.96
C ARG A 164 -19.46 -14.46 1.11
N GLU A 165 -20.71 -14.03 1.14
CA GLU A 165 -21.79 -14.67 0.37
C GLU A 165 -21.52 -14.60 -1.14
N CYS A 166 -20.88 -13.55 -1.62
CA CYS A 166 -20.39 -13.48 -3.00
C CYS A 166 -19.27 -14.49 -3.26
N ALA A 167 -18.24 -14.53 -2.42
CA ALA A 167 -17.11 -15.45 -2.58
C ALA A 167 -17.54 -16.93 -2.52
N LEU A 168 -18.50 -17.28 -1.66
CA LEU A 168 -19.07 -18.64 -1.62
C LEU A 168 -19.75 -19.03 -2.95
N ARG A 169 -20.43 -18.09 -3.62
CA ARG A 169 -21.05 -18.34 -4.93
C ARG A 169 -20.02 -18.55 -6.03
N GLU A 170 -18.87 -17.88 -5.93
CA GLU A 170 -17.72 -18.06 -6.82
C GLU A 170 -16.90 -19.34 -6.50
N GLY A 171 -17.31 -20.13 -5.50
CA GLY A 171 -16.73 -21.43 -5.18
C GLY A 171 -15.59 -21.38 -4.16
N TYR A 172 -15.38 -20.24 -3.49
CA TYR A 172 -14.43 -20.12 -2.40
C TYR A 172 -14.97 -20.69 -1.10
N SER A 173 -14.07 -21.06 -0.18
CA SER A 173 -14.42 -21.55 1.16
C SER A 173 -13.96 -20.55 2.20
N LEU A 174 -14.89 -19.99 2.98
CA LEU A 174 -14.60 -18.99 4.00
C LEU A 174 -15.28 -19.33 5.33
N ALA A 175 -14.64 -18.95 6.43
CA ALA A 175 -15.18 -19.13 7.77
C ALA A 175 -16.57 -18.50 7.90
N GLU A 176 -17.40 -19.11 8.74
CA GLU A 176 -18.72 -18.54 9.10
C GLU A 176 -18.54 -17.21 9.84
N PRO A 177 -19.43 -16.22 9.59
CA PRO A 177 -19.39 -14.96 10.31
C PRO A 177 -19.65 -15.20 11.81
N PRO A 178 -18.99 -14.43 12.71
CA PRO A 178 -19.41 -14.36 14.09
C PRO A 178 -20.81 -13.73 14.19
N SER A 179 -21.41 -13.75 15.38
CA SER A 179 -22.63 -12.98 15.60
C SER A 179 -22.36 -11.48 15.41
N ARG A 180 -23.35 -10.75 14.90
CA ARG A 180 -23.25 -9.30 14.69
C ARG A 180 -22.78 -8.57 15.95
N GLU A 181 -23.36 -8.87 17.10
CA GLU A 181 -22.97 -8.20 18.36
C GLU A 181 -21.52 -8.53 18.75
N SER A 182 -21.10 -9.79 18.60
CA SER A 182 -19.70 -10.16 18.87
C SER A 182 -18.73 -9.47 17.94
N TYR A 183 -19.11 -9.24 16.67
CA TYR A 183 -18.30 -8.48 15.74
C TYR A 183 -18.21 -7.01 16.14
N VAL A 184 -19.34 -6.36 16.43
CA VAL A 184 -19.39 -4.95 16.83
C VAL A 184 -18.57 -4.71 18.10
N ASP A 185 -18.66 -5.58 19.10
CA ASP A 185 -17.85 -5.49 20.32
C ASP A 185 -16.35 -5.67 20.03
N ALA A 186 -15.99 -6.59 19.13
CA ALA A 186 -14.61 -6.77 18.70
C ALA A 186 -14.09 -5.53 17.95
N PHE A 187 -14.91 -4.95 17.08
CA PHE A 187 -14.62 -3.72 16.33
C PHE A 187 -14.32 -2.54 17.26
N LEU A 188 -15.24 -2.25 18.17
CA LEU A 188 -15.11 -1.13 19.11
C LEU A 188 -13.96 -1.31 20.11
N SER A 189 -13.54 -2.56 20.37
CA SER A 189 -12.39 -2.86 21.23
C SER A 189 -11.07 -2.97 20.48
N GLY A 190 -11.05 -2.82 19.15
CA GLY A 190 -9.85 -2.96 18.32
C GLY A 190 -9.31 -4.39 18.23
N ARG A 191 -10.18 -5.40 18.43
CA ARG A 191 -9.84 -6.84 18.42
C ARG A 191 -10.47 -7.60 17.25
N ILE A 192 -10.69 -6.92 16.12
CA ILE A 192 -11.33 -7.52 14.96
C ILE A 192 -10.45 -8.63 14.40
N ASN A 193 -11.00 -9.84 14.35
CA ASN A 193 -10.32 -11.03 13.82
C ASN A 193 -11.09 -11.70 12.67
N TRP A 194 -12.30 -11.23 12.37
CA TRP A 194 -13.05 -11.74 11.22
C TRP A 194 -12.90 -10.75 10.08
N ASP A 195 -12.21 -11.21 9.04
CA ASP A 195 -11.99 -10.50 7.80
C ASP A 195 -11.95 -11.53 6.65
N PRO A 196 -13.09 -11.79 5.98
CA PRO A 196 -13.15 -12.78 4.91
C PRO A 196 -12.29 -12.38 3.68
N GLN A 197 -11.98 -11.09 3.53
CA GLN A 197 -11.07 -10.60 2.49
C GLN A 197 -9.63 -11.03 2.78
N GLY A 198 -9.16 -10.76 4.01
CA GLY A 198 -7.88 -11.23 4.51
C GLY A 198 -7.76 -12.76 4.48
N GLU A 199 -8.82 -13.49 4.86
CA GLU A 199 -8.84 -14.95 4.84
C GLU A 199 -8.55 -15.54 3.44
N LEU A 200 -9.12 -14.97 2.37
CA LEU A 200 -8.83 -15.44 0.99
C LEU A 200 -7.34 -15.34 0.64
N LEU A 201 -6.68 -14.26 1.06
CA LEU A 201 -5.26 -14.02 0.82
C LEU A 201 -4.40 -14.95 1.70
N GLU A 202 -4.72 -15.06 2.99
CA GLU A 202 -3.99 -15.88 3.96
C GLU A 202 -4.08 -17.37 3.64
N THR A 203 -5.25 -17.84 3.20
CA THR A 203 -5.48 -19.23 2.78
C THR A 203 -5.01 -19.51 1.35
N GLN A 204 -4.44 -18.52 0.67
CA GLN A 204 -3.91 -18.61 -0.70
C GLN A 204 -4.93 -19.09 -1.74
N GLN A 205 -6.23 -18.91 -1.45
CA GLN A 205 -7.29 -19.18 -2.41
C GLN A 205 -7.26 -18.16 -3.56
N VAL A 206 -6.74 -16.96 -3.28
CA VAL A 206 -6.44 -15.93 -4.28
C VAL A 206 -5.04 -15.38 -4.04
N THR A 207 -4.34 -15.04 -5.12
CA THR A 207 -3.08 -14.30 -5.03
C THR A 207 -3.35 -12.80 -4.87
N PRO A 208 -2.40 -12.01 -4.34
CA PRO A 208 -2.54 -10.56 -4.29
C PRO A 208 -2.88 -9.94 -5.67
N SER A 209 -2.27 -10.48 -6.74
CA SER A 209 -2.57 -10.03 -8.12
C SER A 209 -3.97 -10.39 -8.61
N MET A 210 -4.53 -11.52 -8.16
CA MET A 210 -5.89 -11.94 -8.51
C MET A 210 -6.95 -11.22 -7.68
N PHE A 211 -6.59 -10.81 -6.47
CA PHE A 211 -7.50 -10.18 -5.53
C PHE A 211 -8.10 -8.90 -6.12
N GLU A 212 -7.32 -8.14 -6.88
CA GLU A 212 -7.82 -6.96 -7.58
C GLU A 212 -8.95 -7.27 -8.56
N SER A 213 -8.80 -8.29 -9.39
CA SER A 213 -9.85 -8.74 -10.32
C SER A 213 -11.02 -9.38 -9.57
N PHE A 214 -10.76 -10.03 -8.43
CA PHE A 214 -11.80 -10.63 -7.61
C PHE A 214 -12.79 -9.56 -7.10
N HIS A 215 -12.31 -8.36 -6.82
CA HIS A 215 -13.16 -7.25 -6.41
C HIS A 215 -14.03 -6.64 -7.51
N GLU A 216 -13.72 -6.92 -8.78
CA GLU A 216 -14.65 -6.60 -9.88
C GLU A 216 -15.86 -7.56 -9.87
N ILE A 217 -15.71 -8.75 -9.28
CA ILE A 217 -16.75 -9.78 -9.15
C ILE A 217 -17.55 -9.58 -7.85
N CYS A 218 -16.84 -9.33 -6.74
CA CYS A 218 -17.41 -9.12 -5.41
C CYS A 218 -17.08 -7.71 -4.89
N PRO A 219 -17.84 -6.67 -5.32
CA PRO A 219 -17.52 -5.27 -5.06
C PRO A 219 -18.02 -4.77 -3.69
N TYR A 220 -17.82 -5.57 -2.64
CA TYR A 220 -18.26 -5.23 -1.29
C TYR A 220 -17.06 -4.77 -0.45
N TRP A 221 -17.13 -3.51 -0.05
CA TRP A 221 -16.08 -2.80 0.69
C TRP A 221 -16.66 -2.26 1.99
N TYR A 222 -15.78 -2.00 2.96
CA TYR A 222 -16.14 -1.37 4.22
C TYR A 222 -16.36 0.14 4.09
#